data_AF-A0A0C2D6A9-F1
#
_entry.id   AF-A0A0C2D6A9-F1
#
_cell.length_a   1.000
_cell.length_b   1.000
_cell.length_c   1.000
_cell.angle_alpha   90.00
_cell.angle_beta   90.00
_cell.angle_gamma   90.00
#
_symmetry.space_group_name_H-M   'P 1'
#
loop_
_entity.id
_entity.type
_entity.pdbx_description
1 polymer ?
#
loop_
_entity_poly.entity_id
_entity_poly.type
_entity_poly.pdbx_seq_one_letter_code
_entity_poly.pdbx_strand_id
1 'polypeptide(L)'
;MHVDRSRFLFLTASLAAAACNQAHSANPNVGSGAKAARGAKDPKAPADPAQAHLSSQTGQPTGGPSVWLEIEPGTEDKPRPSADPDCNNSAGQPKSCSLKAPGSHCESFDSTQALCRKFPEFMQPRAAEAAVDCMLAASGTQAICDWQIWQQCTGAGLQATCVDPRTRPNCESMSSFCGGSLDVFTCQQALSAVRPHNVERVASCIQEFCEVSFCVSDLWNF
;
A
#
# COMPACT_ATOMS: atom_id res chain seq x y z
N MET A 1 -15.58 -7.20 -39.34
CA MET A 1 -15.68 -6.34 -38.14
C MET A 1 -14.33 -6.40 -37.42
N HIS A 2 -13.56 -5.32 -37.44
CA HIS A 2 -12.21 -5.27 -36.89
C HIS A 2 -12.31 -4.83 -35.43
N VAL A 3 -12.01 -5.74 -34.49
CA VAL A 3 -11.95 -5.39 -33.06
C VAL A 3 -10.59 -4.76 -32.77
N ASP A 4 -10.61 -3.52 -32.33
CA ASP A 4 -9.41 -2.72 -32.05
C ASP A 4 -8.72 -3.24 -30.78
N ARG A 5 -7.60 -3.96 -30.95
CA ARG A 5 -6.84 -4.61 -29.86
C ARG A 5 -6.38 -3.62 -28.79
N SER A 6 -6.17 -2.36 -29.15
CA SER A 6 -5.76 -1.29 -28.24
C SER A 6 -6.82 -0.99 -27.17
N ARG A 7 -8.11 -1.05 -27.54
CA ARG A 7 -9.22 -0.80 -26.62
C ARG A 7 -9.48 -1.96 -25.69
N PHE A 8 -9.22 -3.20 -26.12
CA PHE A 8 -9.36 -4.38 -25.27
C PHE A 8 -8.29 -4.41 -24.17
N LEU A 9 -7.05 -4.00 -24.47
CA LEU A 9 -5.98 -3.92 -23.47
C LEU A 9 -6.24 -2.83 -22.42
N PHE A 10 -6.78 -1.68 -22.82
CA PHE A 10 -7.13 -0.60 -21.88
C PHE A 10 -8.25 -1.00 -20.91
N LEU A 11 -9.29 -1.67 -21.39
CA LEU A 11 -10.38 -2.17 -20.54
C LEU A 11 -9.91 -3.25 -19.54
N THR A 12 -8.97 -4.10 -19.93
CA THR A 12 -8.44 -5.15 -19.04
C THR A 12 -7.56 -4.56 -17.93
N ALA A 13 -6.80 -3.50 -18.23
CA ALA A 13 -5.98 -2.81 -17.23
C ALA A 13 -6.83 -2.07 -16.17
N SER A 14 -7.96 -1.46 -16.57
CA SER A 14 -8.85 -0.78 -15.62
C SER A 14 -9.58 -1.74 -14.66
N LEU A 15 -9.86 -2.97 -15.08
CA LEU A 15 -10.48 -4.00 -14.23
C LEU A 15 -9.50 -4.56 -13.18
N ALA A 16 -8.21 -4.68 -13.51
CA ALA A 16 -7.20 -5.09 -12.54
C ALA A 16 -6.92 -4.02 -11.47
N ALA A 17 -6.99 -2.73 -11.83
CA ALA A 17 -6.81 -1.63 -10.89
C ALA A 17 -7.99 -1.44 -9.93
N ALA A 18 -9.22 -1.80 -10.33
CA ALA A 18 -10.41 -1.67 -9.49
C ALA A 18 -10.55 -2.78 -8.43
N ALA A 19 -9.82 -3.89 -8.55
CA ALA A 19 -9.89 -5.02 -7.62
C ALA A 19 -9.06 -4.82 -6.33
N CYS A 20 -8.09 -3.89 -6.32
CA CYS A 20 -7.22 -3.66 -5.17
C CYS A 20 -7.55 -2.40 -4.36
N ASN A 21 -8.55 -1.61 -4.77
CA ASN A 21 -8.87 -0.31 -4.14
C ASN A 21 -10.39 -0.08 -3.95
N GLN A 22 -11.11 -1.05 -3.38
CA GLN A 22 -12.42 -0.75 -2.79
C GLN A 22 -12.23 -0.20 -1.38
N ALA A 23 -11.97 1.11 -1.28
CA ALA A 23 -12.28 1.85 -0.07
C ALA A 23 -13.81 1.85 0.10
N HIS A 24 -14.30 1.09 1.08
CA HIS A 24 -15.68 1.21 1.56
C HIS A 24 -15.87 2.63 2.10
N SER A 25 -16.59 3.46 1.35
CA SER A 25 -17.11 4.74 1.86
C SER A 25 -18.22 4.43 2.85
N ALA A 26 -17.85 4.35 4.14
CA ALA A 26 -18.81 4.38 5.23
C ALA A 26 -19.46 5.77 5.27
N ASN A 27 -20.73 5.81 4.91
CA ASN A 27 -21.58 7.00 4.97
C ASN A 27 -21.92 7.28 6.45
N PRO A 28 -21.57 8.44 7.05
CA PRO A 28 -22.01 8.74 8.40
C PRO A 28 -23.49 9.14 8.39
N ASN A 29 -24.27 8.40 9.18
CA ASN A 29 -25.66 8.67 9.49
C ASN A 29 -25.74 10.00 10.28
N VAL A 30 -26.02 11.12 9.61
CA VAL A 30 -26.23 12.42 10.25
C VAL A 30 -27.69 12.49 10.72
N GLY A 31 -27.89 12.20 12.00
CA GLY A 31 -29.14 12.47 12.71
C GLY A 31 -29.45 13.97 12.72
N SER A 32 -30.61 14.32 12.16
CA SER A 32 -31.20 15.66 12.19
C SER A 32 -31.44 16.15 13.63
N GLY A 33 -30.80 17.27 13.97
CA GLY A 33 -31.13 18.10 15.13
C GLY A 33 -31.27 19.55 14.69
N ALA A 34 -32.48 19.94 14.29
CA ALA A 34 -32.82 21.30 13.91
C ALA A 34 -32.78 22.25 15.12
N LYS A 35 -32.15 23.43 14.94
CA LYS A 35 -32.59 24.69 15.57
C LYS A 35 -32.23 25.88 14.69
N ALA A 36 -33.27 26.59 14.26
CA ALA A 36 -33.23 27.80 13.46
C ALA A 36 -32.87 29.04 14.29
N ALA A 37 -32.19 30.00 13.68
CA ALA A 37 -32.38 31.42 13.98
C ALA A 37 -32.05 32.27 12.74
N ARG A 38 -32.99 33.16 12.42
CA ARG A 38 -33.05 34.09 11.29
C ARG A 38 -32.11 35.28 11.47
N GLY A 39 -31.64 35.85 10.36
CA GLY A 39 -31.09 37.20 10.29
C GLY A 39 -30.95 37.67 8.85
N ALA A 40 -32.00 38.33 8.34
CA ALA A 40 -32.10 38.88 6.99
C ALA A 40 -31.36 40.23 6.84
N LYS A 41 -30.82 40.50 5.64
CA LYS A 41 -31.06 41.73 4.85
C LYS A 41 -30.34 41.70 3.47
N ASP A 42 -31.18 41.71 2.44
CA ASP A 42 -31.02 42.00 1.00
C ASP A 42 -30.40 43.41 0.68
N PRO A 43 -30.36 43.89 -0.60
CA PRO A 43 -29.86 43.32 -1.86
C PRO A 43 -29.11 44.38 -2.74
N LYS A 44 -28.37 43.98 -3.80
CA LYS A 44 -28.46 44.63 -5.14
C LYS A 44 -27.62 43.93 -6.23
N ALA A 45 -28.33 43.44 -7.24
CA ALA A 45 -27.85 43.15 -8.60
C ALA A 45 -27.76 44.48 -9.42
N PRO A 46 -27.37 44.57 -10.73
CA PRO A 46 -27.73 43.63 -11.82
C PRO A 46 -26.74 43.41 -13.00
N ALA A 47 -27.06 42.36 -13.79
CA ALA A 47 -27.04 42.21 -15.28
C ALA A 47 -25.68 42.34 -16.04
N ASP A 48 -25.34 41.59 -17.10
CA ASP A 48 -25.98 40.66 -18.07
C ASP A 48 -24.81 40.13 -19.01
N PRO A 49 -24.99 39.39 -20.14
CA PRO A 49 -25.57 38.06 -20.33
C PRO A 49 -24.72 37.11 -21.26
N ALA A 50 -25.24 35.88 -21.43
CA ALA A 50 -25.20 35.03 -22.64
C ALA A 50 -23.92 34.26 -23.05
N GLN A 51 -24.00 32.93 -22.97
CA GLN A 51 -24.11 31.98 -24.11
C GLN A 51 -24.10 30.54 -23.55
N ALA A 52 -25.24 29.85 -23.53
CA ALA A 52 -25.71 28.92 -24.56
C ALA A 52 -24.84 27.67 -24.72
N HIS A 53 -25.29 26.52 -24.18
CA HIS A 53 -25.20 25.25 -24.90
C HIS A 53 -26.28 24.26 -24.44
N LEU A 54 -27.03 23.81 -25.45
CA LEU A 54 -28.05 22.79 -25.44
C LEU A 54 -27.51 21.41 -25.02
N SER A 55 -28.38 20.64 -24.36
CA SER A 55 -28.85 19.29 -24.74
C SER A 55 -28.79 18.30 -23.60
N SER A 56 -29.95 18.11 -22.98
CA SER A 56 -30.32 16.94 -22.21
C SER A 56 -30.25 15.69 -23.09
N GLN A 57 -29.34 14.77 -22.79
CA GLN A 57 -29.48 13.37 -23.18
C GLN A 57 -29.59 12.50 -21.93
N THR A 58 -30.82 12.10 -21.66
CA THR A 58 -31.20 11.05 -20.72
C THR A 58 -30.72 9.72 -21.28
N GLY A 59 -29.47 9.36 -20.99
CA GLY A 59 -28.89 8.05 -21.27
C GLY A 59 -29.27 7.06 -20.19
N GLN A 60 -30.31 6.30 -20.46
CA GLN A 60 -30.82 5.17 -19.69
C GLN A 60 -29.73 4.08 -19.52
N PRO A 61 -29.26 3.75 -18.30
CA PRO A 61 -28.41 2.59 -18.11
C PRO A 61 -29.29 1.34 -18.13
N THR A 62 -29.17 0.56 -19.20
CA THR A 62 -29.63 -0.83 -19.24
C THR A 62 -28.98 -1.60 -18.10
N GLY A 63 -29.79 -1.97 -17.11
CA GLY A 63 -29.38 -2.78 -15.97
C GLY A 63 -28.85 -4.14 -16.43
N GLY A 64 -27.54 -4.29 -16.41
CA GLY A 64 -26.92 -5.59 -16.23
C GLY A 64 -27.24 -6.10 -14.81
N PRO A 65 -27.31 -7.41 -14.58
CA PRO A 65 -27.54 -7.94 -13.24
C PRO A 65 -26.42 -7.44 -12.32
N SER A 66 -26.78 -6.55 -11.40
CA SER A 66 -25.97 -6.26 -10.23
C SER A 66 -25.87 -7.56 -9.45
N VAL A 67 -24.78 -8.31 -9.64
CA VAL A 67 -24.42 -9.43 -8.79
C VAL A 67 -24.04 -8.82 -7.45
N TRP A 68 -25.03 -8.69 -6.58
CA TRP A 68 -24.80 -8.51 -5.16
C TRP A 68 -24.14 -9.80 -4.69
N LEU A 69 -22.81 -9.79 -4.56
CA LEU A 69 -22.10 -10.79 -3.80
C LEU A 69 -22.56 -10.61 -2.35
N GLU A 70 -23.55 -11.41 -1.97
CA GLU A 70 -24.00 -11.55 -0.60
C GLU A 70 -22.81 -12.13 0.18
N ILE A 71 -22.01 -11.24 0.77
CA ILE A 71 -20.93 -11.62 1.67
C ILE A 71 -21.63 -12.24 2.87
N GLU A 72 -21.51 -13.56 3.02
CA GLU A 72 -22.10 -14.25 4.16
C GLU A 72 -21.66 -13.57 5.46
N PRO A 73 -22.60 -13.15 6.34
CA PRO A 73 -22.26 -12.57 7.63
C PRO A 73 -21.53 -13.64 8.45
N GLY A 74 -20.21 -13.53 8.53
CA GLY A 74 -19.35 -14.53 9.18
C GLY A 74 -17.88 -14.51 8.77
N THR A 75 -17.51 -13.79 7.70
CA THR A 75 -16.09 -13.50 7.38
C THR A 75 -15.62 -12.21 8.03
N GLU A 76 -16.01 -11.96 9.29
CA GLU A 76 -15.42 -10.86 10.05
C GLU A 76 -13.90 -11.01 9.99
N ASP A 77 -13.24 -9.94 9.53
CA ASP A 77 -11.79 -9.79 9.51
C ASP A 77 -11.25 -10.29 10.85
N LYS A 78 -10.70 -11.50 10.84
CA LYS A 78 -10.21 -12.15 12.04
C LYS A 78 -9.19 -11.18 12.62
N PRO A 79 -9.37 -10.70 13.87
CA PRO A 79 -8.46 -9.73 14.45
C PRO A 79 -7.04 -10.22 14.24
N ARG A 80 -6.25 -9.42 13.53
CA ARG A 80 -4.86 -9.77 13.23
C ARG A 80 -4.23 -10.15 14.57
N PRO A 81 -3.63 -11.35 14.70
CA PRO A 81 -3.23 -11.88 15.99
C PRO A 81 -2.46 -10.81 16.75
N SER A 82 -3.00 -10.45 17.91
CA SER A 82 -2.44 -9.46 18.82
C SER A 82 -0.96 -9.72 18.97
N ALA A 83 -0.13 -8.69 18.83
CA ALA A 83 1.32 -8.76 18.91
C ALA A 83 1.73 -9.70 20.04
N ASP A 84 2.35 -10.83 19.67
CA ASP A 84 2.87 -11.80 20.62
C ASP A 84 3.79 -11.04 21.59
N PRO A 85 3.46 -10.97 22.89
CA PRO A 85 4.20 -10.15 23.84
C PRO A 85 5.67 -10.61 23.98
N ASP A 86 5.97 -11.84 23.58
CA ASP A 86 7.31 -12.42 23.55
C ASP A 86 8.00 -12.27 22.19
N CYS A 87 7.39 -11.53 21.26
CA CYS A 87 7.97 -11.40 19.94
C CYS A 87 9.23 -10.54 19.92
N ASN A 88 10.35 -11.19 19.61
CA ASN A 88 11.65 -10.56 19.47
C ASN A 88 12.03 -10.40 17.99
N ASN A 89 12.11 -9.16 17.49
CA ASN A 89 12.61 -8.88 16.14
C ASN A 89 14.11 -9.18 15.97
N SER A 90 14.85 -9.22 17.07
CA SER A 90 16.27 -9.61 17.08
C SER A 90 16.47 -11.12 16.98
N ALA A 91 15.41 -11.92 17.09
CA ALA A 91 15.46 -13.35 16.86
C ALA A 91 15.49 -13.65 15.36
N GLY A 92 16.07 -14.79 14.98
CA GLY A 92 16.19 -15.22 13.60
C GLY A 92 17.64 -15.31 13.12
N GLN A 93 17.84 -16.10 12.08
CA GLN A 93 19.14 -16.31 11.44
C GLN A 93 18.95 -16.26 9.92
N PRO A 94 18.96 -15.05 9.32
CA PRO A 94 18.80 -14.93 7.88
C PRO A 94 19.84 -15.78 7.16
N LYS A 95 19.38 -16.62 6.24
CA LYS A 95 20.23 -17.49 5.43
C LYS A 95 21.18 -16.64 4.57
N SER A 96 22.28 -17.25 4.11
CA SER A 96 23.13 -16.61 3.12
C SER A 96 22.38 -16.48 1.79
N CYS A 97 22.47 -15.30 1.18
CA CYS A 97 21.82 -15.05 -0.11
C CYS A 97 22.55 -15.78 -1.26
N SER A 98 22.14 -17.03 -1.49
CA SER A 98 22.69 -17.92 -2.53
C SER A 98 21.67 -18.18 -3.65
N LEU A 99 21.24 -17.11 -4.31
CA LEU A 99 20.28 -17.18 -5.42
C LEU A 99 20.89 -17.84 -6.67
N LYS A 100 20.03 -18.42 -7.51
CA LYS A 100 20.37 -18.99 -8.82
C LYS A 100 19.47 -18.38 -9.88
N ALA A 101 20.04 -17.98 -11.02
CA ALA A 101 19.25 -17.52 -12.15
C ALA A 101 18.61 -18.73 -12.88
N PRO A 102 17.37 -18.61 -13.40
CA PRO A 102 16.72 -19.66 -14.20
C PRO A 102 17.35 -19.85 -15.60
N GLY A 103 18.15 -18.87 -16.07
CA GLY A 103 18.79 -18.88 -17.39
C GLY A 103 19.65 -17.64 -17.63
N SER A 104 20.22 -17.51 -18.83
CA SER A 104 21.13 -16.42 -19.21
C SER A 104 20.47 -15.06 -19.47
N HIS A 105 19.14 -15.00 -19.56
CA HIS A 105 18.38 -13.79 -19.93
C HIS A 105 17.74 -13.07 -18.72
N CYS A 106 18.39 -13.14 -17.57
CA CYS A 106 17.87 -12.56 -16.32
C CYS A 106 18.64 -11.27 -15.99
N GLU A 107 18.33 -10.17 -16.71
CA GLU A 107 19.09 -8.91 -16.61
C GLU A 107 19.08 -8.30 -15.20
N SER A 108 18.00 -8.50 -14.45
CA SER A 108 17.84 -8.00 -13.09
C SER A 108 18.54 -8.84 -12.02
N PHE A 109 19.06 -10.03 -12.37
CA PHE A 109 19.53 -11.02 -11.39
C PHE A 109 20.62 -10.48 -10.47
N ASP A 110 21.61 -9.78 -11.04
CA ASP A 110 22.74 -9.27 -10.28
C ASP A 110 22.29 -8.21 -9.26
N SER A 111 21.36 -7.34 -9.65
CA SER A 111 20.73 -6.36 -8.75
C SER A 111 19.92 -7.06 -7.66
N THR A 112 19.08 -8.03 -8.03
CA THR A 112 18.27 -8.84 -7.10
C THR A 112 19.17 -9.59 -6.10
N GLN A 113 20.32 -10.11 -6.55
CA GLN A 113 21.28 -10.80 -5.70
C GLN A 113 22.03 -9.85 -4.77
N ALA A 114 22.48 -8.70 -5.26
CA ALA A 114 23.12 -7.69 -4.43
C ALA A 114 22.16 -7.22 -3.32
N LEU A 115 20.90 -7.00 -3.68
CA LEU A 115 19.86 -6.58 -2.76
C LEU A 115 19.55 -7.61 -1.69
N CYS A 116 19.45 -8.88 -2.10
CA CYS A 116 19.21 -9.95 -1.16
C CYS A 116 20.34 -10.11 -0.13
N ARG A 117 21.59 -9.75 -0.47
CA ARG A 117 22.71 -9.68 0.49
C ARG A 117 22.62 -8.49 1.46
N LYS A 118 21.88 -7.44 1.11
CA LYS A 118 21.69 -6.23 1.94
C LYS A 118 20.60 -6.38 3.00
N PHE A 119 19.67 -7.33 2.85
CA PHE A 119 18.61 -7.58 3.83
C PHE A 119 19.13 -7.69 5.27
N PRO A 120 20.14 -8.53 5.58
CA PRO A 120 20.64 -8.66 6.94
C PRO A 120 21.34 -7.40 7.46
N GLU A 121 21.87 -6.54 6.59
CA GLU A 121 22.52 -5.28 6.98
C GLU A 121 21.49 -4.22 7.40
N PHE A 122 20.33 -4.21 6.73
CA PHE A 122 19.36 -3.14 6.88
C PHE A 122 18.19 -3.50 7.81
N MET A 123 17.70 -4.74 7.73
CA MET A 123 16.55 -5.22 8.47
C MET A 123 16.95 -5.95 9.76
N GLN A 124 16.03 -5.99 10.71
CA GLN A 124 16.12 -6.83 11.89
C GLN A 124 16.19 -8.31 11.48
N PRO A 125 16.89 -9.17 12.24
CA PRO A 125 17.08 -10.58 11.91
C PRO A 125 15.81 -11.33 11.48
N ARG A 126 14.69 -11.19 12.21
CA ARG A 126 13.41 -11.84 11.88
C ARG A 126 12.86 -11.42 10.52
N ALA A 127 12.90 -10.12 10.27
CA ALA A 127 12.39 -9.52 9.04
C ALA A 127 13.30 -9.86 7.85
N ALA A 128 14.62 -9.80 8.06
CA ALA A 128 15.62 -10.20 7.08
C ALA A 128 15.50 -11.68 6.71
N GLU A 129 15.26 -12.56 7.69
CA GLU A 129 15.10 -13.99 7.45
C GLU A 129 13.89 -14.27 6.55
N ALA A 130 12.73 -13.68 6.85
CA ALA A 130 11.54 -13.84 6.02
C ALA A 130 11.72 -13.26 4.61
N ALA A 131 12.40 -12.12 4.46
CA ALA A 131 12.66 -11.52 3.17
C ALA A 131 13.64 -12.36 2.32
N VAL A 132 14.72 -12.86 2.94
CA VAL A 132 15.68 -13.75 2.28
C VAL A 132 15.03 -15.08 1.91
N ASP A 133 14.19 -15.64 2.79
CA ASP A 133 13.46 -16.88 2.51
C ASP A 133 12.49 -16.72 1.33
N CYS A 134 11.82 -15.58 1.22
CA CYS A 134 11.02 -15.24 0.04
C CYS A 134 11.87 -15.21 -1.25
N MET A 135 13.05 -14.57 -1.22
CA MET A 135 13.94 -14.53 -2.40
C MET A 135 14.49 -15.91 -2.76
N LEU A 136 14.85 -16.70 -1.75
CA LEU A 136 15.31 -18.08 -1.92
C LEU A 136 14.20 -18.99 -2.49
N ALA A 137 12.94 -18.75 -2.12
CA ALA A 137 11.80 -19.48 -2.69
C ALA A 137 11.61 -19.18 -4.19
N ALA A 138 11.92 -17.96 -4.65
CA ALA A 138 11.88 -17.59 -6.06
C ALA A 138 13.16 -18.01 -6.84
N SER A 139 14.23 -18.37 -6.14
CA SER A 139 15.52 -18.76 -6.73
C SER A 139 15.39 -19.90 -7.74
N GLY A 140 16.03 -19.75 -8.91
CA GLY A 140 15.99 -20.72 -10.00
C GLY A 140 14.71 -20.69 -10.84
N THR A 141 13.78 -19.77 -10.56
CA THR A 141 12.54 -19.58 -11.33
C THR A 141 12.55 -18.24 -12.08
N GLN A 142 11.66 -18.06 -13.06
CA GLN A 142 11.53 -16.77 -13.78
C GLN A 142 11.11 -15.61 -12.86
N ALA A 143 10.48 -15.88 -11.71
CA ALA A 143 10.07 -14.85 -10.78
C ALA A 143 11.25 -14.07 -10.20
N ILE A 144 12.43 -14.67 -10.07
CA ILE A 144 13.62 -13.96 -9.57
C ILE A 144 14.14 -12.90 -10.56
N CYS A 145 13.73 -12.98 -11.82
CA CYS A 145 14.05 -12.01 -12.86
C CYS A 145 13.07 -10.83 -12.90
N ASP A 146 11.99 -10.88 -12.11
CA ASP A 146 11.06 -9.76 -12.00
C ASP A 146 11.69 -8.62 -11.20
N TRP A 147 11.70 -7.41 -11.77
CA TRP A 147 12.20 -6.21 -11.09
C TRP A 147 11.40 -5.84 -9.84
N GLN A 148 10.24 -6.46 -9.58
CA GLN A 148 9.41 -6.24 -8.41
C GLN A 148 9.54 -7.35 -7.35
N ILE A 149 10.26 -8.45 -7.62
CA ILE A 149 10.36 -9.57 -6.66
C ILE A 149 10.88 -9.12 -5.30
N TRP A 150 11.80 -8.16 -5.32
CA TRP A 150 12.36 -7.62 -4.11
C TRP A 150 11.34 -6.83 -3.30
N GLN A 151 10.41 -6.08 -3.93
CA GLN A 151 9.35 -5.35 -3.22
C GLN A 151 8.44 -6.34 -2.50
N GLN A 152 8.08 -7.44 -3.18
CA GLN A 152 7.26 -8.51 -2.60
C GLN A 152 7.96 -9.14 -1.39
N CYS A 153 9.25 -9.46 -1.52
CA CYS A 153 10.02 -10.05 -0.41
C CYS A 153 10.31 -9.06 0.72
N THR A 154 10.43 -7.77 0.42
CA THR A 154 10.43 -6.71 1.44
C THR A 154 9.14 -6.76 2.25
N GLY A 155 8.00 -6.82 1.56
CA GLY A 155 6.68 -6.94 2.18
C GLY A 155 6.58 -8.16 3.09
N ALA A 156 7.10 -9.32 2.67
CA ALA A 156 7.16 -10.51 3.51
C ALA A 156 7.97 -10.28 4.81
N GLY A 157 9.11 -9.59 4.70
CA GLY A 157 9.91 -9.19 5.86
C GLY A 157 9.17 -8.23 6.81
N LEU A 158 8.51 -7.21 6.27
CA LEU A 158 7.68 -6.28 7.06
C LEU A 158 6.53 -7.01 7.78
N GLN A 159 5.89 -7.95 7.11
CA GLN A 159 4.78 -8.74 7.69
C GLN A 159 5.25 -9.72 8.76
N ALA A 160 6.48 -10.26 8.65
CA ALA A 160 7.05 -11.14 9.65
C ALA A 160 7.50 -10.40 10.92
N THR A 161 7.61 -9.08 10.85
CA THR A 161 8.06 -8.23 11.94
C THR A 161 6.97 -8.05 13.00
N CYS A 162 7.40 -8.05 14.25
CA CYS A 162 6.54 -7.67 15.36
C CYS A 162 6.56 -6.18 15.60
N VAL A 163 5.36 -5.62 15.71
CA VAL A 163 5.18 -4.18 15.87
C VAL A 163 5.64 -3.77 17.27
N ASP A 164 6.64 -2.90 17.35
CA ASP A 164 7.09 -2.28 18.59
C ASP A 164 6.12 -1.16 18.98
N PRO A 165 5.39 -1.28 20.11
CA PRO A 165 4.44 -0.25 20.55
C PRO A 165 5.08 1.12 20.77
N ARG A 166 6.41 1.17 21.03
CA ARG A 166 7.14 2.42 21.24
C ARG A 166 7.23 3.29 19.99
N THR A 167 7.04 2.71 18.81
CA THR A 167 7.05 3.46 17.53
C THR A 167 5.72 4.18 17.26
N ARG A 168 4.65 3.82 18.00
CA ARG A 168 3.29 4.33 17.76
C ARG A 168 3.19 5.85 17.80
N PRO A 169 3.69 6.57 18.83
CA PRO A 169 3.51 8.03 18.89
C PRO A 169 4.20 8.75 17.72
N ASN A 170 5.34 8.21 17.26
CA ASN A 170 6.06 8.76 16.12
C ASN A 170 5.26 8.57 14.83
N CYS A 171 4.72 7.36 14.61
CA CYS A 171 3.89 7.08 13.44
C CYS A 171 2.54 7.82 13.44
N GLU A 172 1.91 8.04 14.59
CA GLU A 172 0.72 8.89 14.71
C GLU A 172 1.05 10.35 14.33
N SER A 173 2.20 10.86 14.77
CA SER A 173 2.67 12.19 14.37
C SER A 173 2.95 12.30 12.87
N MET A 174 3.63 11.30 12.28
CA MET A 174 3.88 11.26 10.83
C MET A 174 2.60 11.13 10.03
N SER A 175 1.66 10.29 10.47
CA SER A 175 0.36 10.14 9.83
C SER A 175 -0.40 11.46 9.81
N SER A 176 -0.43 12.18 10.94
CA SER A 176 -1.00 13.52 11.03
C SER A 176 -0.31 14.53 10.09
N PHE A 177 1.03 14.53 10.05
CA PHE A 177 1.81 15.38 9.14
C PHE A 177 1.49 15.09 7.67
N CYS A 178 1.28 13.82 7.33
CA CYS A 178 0.89 13.34 6.01
C CYS A 178 -0.62 13.50 5.72
N GLY A 179 -1.37 14.24 6.53
CA GLY A 179 -2.81 14.44 6.34
C GLY A 179 -3.64 13.15 6.44
N GLY A 180 -3.12 12.14 7.14
CA GLY A 180 -3.75 10.83 7.32
C GLY A 180 -3.52 9.83 6.18
N SER A 181 -2.73 10.16 5.15
CA SER A 181 -2.46 9.23 4.04
C SER A 181 -1.57 8.05 4.42
N LEU A 182 -0.74 8.24 5.46
CA LEU A 182 0.16 7.21 5.98
C LEU A 182 -0.57 6.39 7.05
N ASP A 183 -0.76 5.10 6.80
CA ASP A 183 -1.30 4.18 7.79
C ASP A 183 -0.32 3.99 8.97
N VAL A 184 -0.81 4.25 10.18
CA VAL A 184 -0.01 4.20 11.41
C VAL A 184 0.56 2.80 11.61
N PHE A 185 -0.24 1.75 11.39
CA PHE A 185 0.20 0.38 11.59
C PHE A 185 1.32 -0.02 10.62
N THR A 186 1.18 0.35 9.35
CA THR A 186 2.19 0.12 8.31
C THR A 186 3.48 0.87 8.61
N CYS A 187 3.39 2.12 9.08
CA CYS A 187 4.55 2.87 9.57
C CYS A 187 5.25 2.15 10.72
N GLN A 188 4.47 1.66 11.71
CA GLN A 188 5.05 0.96 12.86
C GLN A 188 5.73 -0.36 12.45
N GLN A 189 5.13 -1.12 11.52
CA GLN A 189 5.74 -2.33 10.97
C GLN A 189 7.09 -2.01 10.33
N ALA A 190 7.17 -0.96 9.52
CA ALA A 190 8.41 -0.55 8.88
C ALA A 190 9.49 -0.14 9.87
N LEU A 191 9.17 0.74 10.83
CA LEU A 191 10.13 1.18 11.84
C LEU A 191 10.59 0.03 12.75
N SER A 192 9.72 -0.96 12.97
CA SER A 192 10.06 -2.15 13.76
C SER A 192 10.89 -3.18 12.97
N ALA A 193 10.78 -3.18 11.64
CA ALA A 193 11.43 -4.15 10.76
C ALA A 193 12.87 -3.80 10.43
N VAL A 194 13.24 -2.53 10.59
CA VAL A 194 14.57 -2.01 10.29
C VAL A 194 15.48 -2.04 11.52
N ARG A 195 16.79 -2.16 11.30
CA ARG A 195 17.76 -2.14 12.39
C ARG A 195 17.74 -0.78 13.11
N PRO A 196 18.09 -0.73 14.41
CA PRO A 196 17.95 0.50 15.21
C PRO A 196 18.73 1.69 14.65
N HIS A 197 19.91 1.46 14.04
CA HIS A 197 20.73 2.52 13.45
C HIS A 197 20.16 3.11 12.15
N ASN A 198 19.19 2.44 11.51
CA ASN A 198 18.52 2.92 10.29
C ASN A 198 17.14 3.52 10.55
N VAL A 199 16.59 3.38 11.77
CA VAL A 199 15.23 3.82 12.11
C VAL A 199 15.04 5.31 11.84
N GLU A 200 15.99 6.16 12.24
CA GLU A 200 15.90 7.61 12.05
C GLU A 200 15.90 8.01 10.57
N ARG A 201 16.73 7.34 9.76
CA ARG A 201 16.81 7.58 8.31
C ARG A 201 15.50 7.17 7.61
N VAL A 202 14.95 6.02 7.98
CA VAL A 202 13.65 5.54 7.47
C VAL A 202 12.51 6.46 7.90
N ALA A 203 12.47 6.84 9.18
CA ALA A 203 11.50 7.77 9.73
C ALA A 203 11.50 9.11 8.99
N SER A 204 12.70 9.66 8.74
CA SER A 204 12.85 10.92 8.00
C SER A 204 12.33 10.80 6.57
N CYS A 205 12.70 9.73 5.87
CA CYS A 205 12.16 9.48 4.53
C CYS A 205 10.63 9.35 4.53
N ILE A 206 10.06 8.58 5.47
CA ILE A 206 8.60 8.41 5.57
C ILE A 206 7.91 9.75 5.84
N GLN A 207 8.51 10.60 6.68
CA GLN A 207 7.98 11.93 6.95
C GLN A 207 8.02 12.84 5.71
N GLU A 208 9.06 12.72 4.87
CA GLU A 208 9.20 13.52 3.64
C GLU A 208 8.27 13.05 2.51
N PHE A 209 8.18 11.73 2.29
CA PHE A 209 7.48 11.15 1.14
C PHE A 209 6.09 10.61 1.47
N CYS A 210 5.76 10.46 2.76
CA CYS A 210 4.51 9.87 3.23
C CYS A 210 4.25 8.45 2.68
N GLU A 211 5.31 7.71 2.34
CA GLU A 211 5.24 6.37 1.76
C GLU A 211 6.28 5.41 2.37
N VAL A 212 5.81 4.27 2.90
CA VAL A 212 6.66 3.27 3.55
C VAL A 212 7.43 2.42 2.54
N SER A 213 6.75 1.93 1.50
CA SER A 213 7.32 1.04 0.49
C SER A 213 8.56 1.67 -0.12
N PHE A 214 8.44 2.90 -0.63
CA PHE A 214 9.56 3.63 -1.19
C PHE A 214 10.73 3.76 -0.19
N CYS A 215 10.47 4.21 1.03
CA CYS A 215 11.52 4.51 2.00
C CYS A 215 12.28 3.29 2.52
N VAL A 216 11.61 2.16 2.72
CA VAL A 216 12.31 0.92 3.11
C VAL A 216 13.20 0.42 1.97
N SER A 217 12.80 0.70 0.72
CA SER A 217 13.44 0.20 -0.50
C SER A 217 14.62 1.05 -0.97
N ASP A 218 14.46 2.38 -0.97
CA ASP A 218 15.42 3.32 -1.54
C ASP A 218 16.72 3.36 -0.74
N LEU A 219 16.63 2.99 0.55
CA LEU A 219 17.77 2.88 1.45
C LEU A 219 18.75 1.77 1.06
N TRP A 220 18.41 0.95 0.08
CA TRP A 220 19.26 -0.14 -0.39
C TRP A 220 20.16 0.25 -1.57
N ASN A 221 19.91 1.42 -2.17
CA ASN A 221 20.69 1.93 -3.31
C ASN A 221 21.92 2.77 -2.90
N PHE A 222 22.12 3.02 -1.60
CA PHE A 222 23.23 3.80 -1.03
C PHE A 222 24.10 2.95 -0.11
#